data_AF-A0A2V3I813-F1
#
_entry.id   AF-A0A2V3I813-F1
#
_cell.length_a   1.000
_cell.length_b   1.000
_cell.length_c   1.000
_cell.angle_alpha   90.00
_cell.angle_beta   90.00
_cell.angle_gamma   90.00
#
_symmetry.space_group_name_H-M   'P 1'
#
loop_
_entity.id
_entity.type
_entity.pdbx_description
1 polymer ?
#
loop_
_entity_poly.entity_id
_entity_poly.type
_entity_poly.pdbx_seq_one_letter_code
_entity_poly.pdbx_strand_id
1 'polypeptide(L)'
;GVDYVLFQIAALELPQSYEEPLYHFGDKGADASKAFWMIKIADLPIADYYNRDGKSFSDKFWNETILGKLIPFTPLVYVNVETGEQTLTWTEQTPTAIYVRDVKYPGVNDSEEYVKSEPFQLVYVSPSVKEPIDNMIVGIFIYKVNHDYQPPNL
;
A
#
# COMPACT_ATOMS: atom_id res chain seq x y z
N GLY A 1 -19.28 16.61 -2.07
CA GLY A 1 -18.50 15.60 -1.33
C GLY A 1 -17.06 15.68 -1.79
N VAL A 2 -16.22 14.72 -1.40
CA VAL A 2 -14.90 14.50 -2.02
C VAL A 2 -15.10 13.61 -3.24
N ASP A 3 -14.52 13.97 -4.39
CA ASP A 3 -14.70 13.21 -5.64
C ASP A 3 -13.48 12.37 -6.02
N TYR A 4 -12.29 12.76 -5.56
CA TYR A 4 -11.05 12.08 -5.86
C TYR A 4 -10.12 12.07 -4.65
N VAL A 5 -9.33 11.01 -4.53
CA VAL A 5 -8.23 10.86 -3.57
C VAL A 5 -6.94 10.66 -4.36
N LEU A 6 -5.96 11.50 -4.08
CA LEU A 6 -4.60 11.32 -4.57
C LEU A 6 -3.80 10.58 -3.50
N PHE A 7 -3.09 9.52 -3.91
CA PHE A 7 -2.18 8.78 -3.06
C PHE A 7 -0.80 8.75 -3.71
N GLN A 8 0.22 9.19 -2.97
CA GLN A 8 1.61 9.13 -3.40
C GLN A 8 2.34 7.96 -2.74
N ILE A 9 3.13 7.22 -3.52
CA ILE A 9 4.03 6.18 -3.02
C ILE A 9 5.49 6.48 -3.39
N ALA A 10 6.41 6.07 -2.51
CA ALA A 10 7.82 5.95 -2.81
C ALA A 10 8.25 4.51 -2.49
N ALA A 11 8.88 3.82 -3.44
CA ALA A 11 9.31 2.43 -3.28
C ALA A 11 10.55 2.14 -4.13
N LEU A 12 11.35 1.18 -3.68
CA LEU A 12 12.46 0.62 -4.45
C LEU A 12 12.02 -0.73 -5.02
N GLU A 13 12.18 -0.89 -6.34
CA GLU A 13 12.09 -2.18 -7.01
C GLU A 13 13.38 -2.96 -6.75
N LEU A 14 13.24 -4.19 -6.26
CA LEU A 14 14.38 -5.03 -5.93
C LEU A 14 14.98 -5.61 -7.22
N PRO A 15 16.31 -5.60 -7.38
CA PRO A 15 17.00 -5.89 -8.65
C PRO A 15 17.03 -7.38 -9.05
N GLN A 16 16.04 -8.17 -8.67
CA GLN A 16 16.00 -9.62 -8.89
C GLN A 16 15.10 -9.97 -10.09
N SER A 17 15.47 -11.00 -10.85
CA SER A 17 14.70 -11.51 -11.98
C SER A 17 13.58 -12.46 -11.53
N TYR A 18 12.75 -12.02 -10.58
CA TYR A 18 11.53 -12.74 -10.27
C TYR A 18 10.51 -12.51 -11.39
N GLU A 19 9.62 -13.48 -11.61
CA GLU A 19 8.50 -13.32 -12.56
C GLU A 19 7.61 -12.15 -12.15
N GLU A 20 7.41 -11.97 -10.84
CA GLU A 20 6.73 -10.82 -10.24
C GLU A 20 7.75 -9.88 -9.56
N PRO A 21 7.81 -8.59 -9.95
CA PRO A 21 8.67 -7.61 -9.29
C PRO A 21 8.37 -7.45 -7.80
N LEU A 22 9.42 -7.35 -7.00
CA LEU A 22 9.33 -7.16 -5.54
C LEU A 22 9.76 -5.75 -5.16
N TYR A 23 9.17 -5.25 -4.07
CA TYR A 23 9.31 -3.86 -3.65
C TYR A 23 9.67 -3.72 -2.18
N HIS A 24 10.36 -2.64 -1.86
CA HIS A 24 10.57 -2.19 -0.49
C HIS A 24 10.33 -0.69 -0.41
N PHE A 25 9.48 -0.24 0.52
CA PHE A 25 9.19 1.21 0.66
C PHE A 25 10.40 1.97 1.22
N GLY A 26 11.03 1.42 2.26
CA GLY A 26 12.03 2.12 3.05
C GLY A 26 11.52 3.45 3.65
N ASP A 27 12.43 4.25 4.20
CA ASP A 27 12.13 5.62 4.67
C ASP A 27 12.27 6.64 3.52
N LYS A 28 11.60 6.38 2.40
CA LYS A 28 11.77 7.18 1.16
C LYS A 28 10.72 8.29 0.97
N GLY A 29 9.84 8.49 1.95
CA GLY A 29 8.84 9.55 1.93
C GLY A 29 7.46 9.09 1.40
N ALA A 30 6.76 10.00 0.73
CA ALA A 30 5.39 9.82 0.23
C ALA A 30 4.36 9.53 1.35
N ASP A 31 3.15 9.08 1.02
CA ASP A 31 2.05 9.07 1.98
C ASP A 31 2.14 7.91 2.98
N ALA A 32 2.64 6.75 2.54
CA ALA A 32 2.88 5.61 3.43
C ALA A 32 3.80 5.98 4.60
N SER A 33 4.92 6.68 4.36
CA SER A 33 5.83 7.08 5.45
C SER A 33 5.26 8.16 6.38
N LYS A 34 4.13 8.78 6.03
CA LYS A 34 3.44 9.79 6.86
C LYS A 34 2.28 9.20 7.66
N ALA A 35 2.03 7.90 7.55
CA ALA A 35 0.97 7.21 8.30
C ALA A 35 1.04 7.51 9.81
N PHE A 36 2.24 7.54 10.40
CA PHE A 36 2.46 7.95 11.78
C PHE A 36 1.76 9.27 12.13
N TRP A 37 1.96 10.31 11.32
CA TRP A 37 1.37 11.63 11.54
C TRP A 37 -0.15 11.61 11.35
N MET A 38 -0.64 10.89 10.34
CA MET A 38 -2.08 10.75 10.10
C MET A 38 -2.79 10.07 11.28
N ILE A 39 -2.20 9.00 11.82
CA ILE A 39 -2.69 8.28 13.01
C ILE A 39 -2.69 9.18 14.24
N LYS A 40 -1.60 9.95 14.45
CA LYS A 40 -1.51 10.90 15.56
C LYS A 40 -2.56 12.01 15.49
N ILE A 41 -2.82 12.54 14.30
CA ILE A 41 -3.84 13.59 14.08
C ILE A 41 -5.25 13.03 14.31
N ALA A 42 -5.49 11.77 13.97
CA ALA A 42 -6.75 11.08 14.23
C ALA A 42 -6.96 10.68 15.70
N ASP A 43 -6.01 10.99 16.59
CA ASP A 43 -6.00 10.59 18.01
C ASP A 43 -6.12 9.07 18.23
N LEU A 44 -5.49 8.29 17.34
CA LEU A 44 -5.50 6.83 17.38
C LEU A 44 -4.22 6.27 18.02
N PRO A 45 -4.31 5.10 18.71
CA PRO A 45 -3.14 4.46 19.31
C PRO A 45 -2.20 3.89 18.25
N ILE A 46 -0.98 4.43 18.13
CA ILE A 46 0.01 4.00 17.11
C ILE A 46 0.29 2.50 17.15
N ALA A 47 0.34 1.92 18.35
CA ALA A 47 0.64 0.50 18.57
C ALA A 47 -0.39 -0.46 17.94
N ASP A 48 -1.58 0.02 17.60
CA ASP A 48 -2.59 -0.77 16.90
C ASP A 48 -2.30 -0.91 15.40
N TYR A 49 -1.54 0.03 14.83
CA TYR A 49 -1.38 0.20 13.38
C TYR A 49 0.04 -0.04 12.88
N TYR A 50 1.02 -0.05 13.77
CA TYR A 50 2.40 -0.40 13.47
C TYR A 50 2.78 -1.72 14.13
N ASN A 51 3.65 -2.48 13.45
CA ASN A 51 4.38 -3.54 14.11
C ASN A 51 5.36 -2.97 15.14
N ARG A 52 5.88 -3.81 16.03
CA ARG A 52 6.67 -3.37 17.19
C ARG A 52 7.96 -2.63 16.81
N ASP A 53 8.46 -2.82 15.60
CA ASP A 53 9.61 -2.10 15.06
C ASP A 53 9.34 -0.63 14.72
N GLY A 54 8.06 -0.22 14.61
CA GLY A 54 7.65 1.11 14.15
C GLY A 54 7.97 1.41 12.68
N LYS A 55 8.36 0.40 11.90
CA LYS A 55 8.80 0.52 10.49
C LYS A 55 7.84 -0.14 9.51
N SER A 56 7.10 -1.14 9.96
CA SER A 56 6.10 -1.83 9.16
C SER A 56 4.72 -1.75 9.83
N PHE A 57 3.68 -2.02 9.04
CA PHE A 57 2.30 -1.88 9.48
C PHE A 57 1.69 -3.19 9.95
N SER A 58 0.79 -3.11 10.93
CA SER A 58 0.06 -4.26 11.46
C SER A 58 -1.05 -4.73 10.50
N ASP A 59 -1.58 -5.93 10.73
CA ASP A 59 -2.75 -6.42 9.99
C ASP A 59 -3.96 -5.49 10.12
N LYS A 60 -4.15 -4.88 11.30
CA LYS A 60 -5.22 -3.90 11.53
C LYS A 60 -5.07 -2.68 10.64
N PHE A 61 -3.84 -2.18 10.43
CA PHE A 61 -3.63 -1.10 9.47
C PHE A 61 -4.05 -1.49 8.06
N TRP A 62 -3.60 -2.66 7.57
CA TRP A 62 -3.90 -3.12 6.22
C TRP A 62 -5.40 -3.39 6.00
N ASN A 63 -6.06 -3.99 7.00
CA ASN A 63 -7.43 -4.49 6.86
C ASN A 63 -8.50 -3.44 7.21
N GLU A 64 -8.22 -2.55 8.16
CA GLU A 64 -9.24 -1.68 8.75
C GLU A 64 -9.09 -0.20 8.37
N THR A 65 -7.98 0.21 7.74
CA THR A 65 -7.77 1.63 7.39
C THR A 65 -7.98 1.92 5.91
N ILE A 66 -8.52 3.10 5.60
CA ILE A 66 -8.59 3.60 4.21
C ILE A 66 -7.18 3.75 3.64
N LEU A 67 -6.20 4.21 4.43
CA LEU A 67 -4.82 4.37 3.96
C LEU A 67 -4.21 3.04 3.51
N GLY A 68 -4.34 1.97 4.32
CA GLY A 68 -3.89 0.62 3.98
C GLY A 68 -4.56 0.06 2.72
N LYS A 69 -5.84 0.36 2.52
CA LYS A 69 -6.61 -0.04 1.33
C LYS A 69 -6.27 0.77 0.07
N LEU A 70 -5.79 1.99 0.21
CA LEU A 70 -5.35 2.82 -0.93
C LEU A 70 -3.90 2.55 -1.36
N ILE A 71 -3.08 1.95 -0.51
CA ILE A 71 -1.72 1.54 -0.90
C ILE A 71 -1.84 0.43 -1.97
N PRO A 72 -1.29 0.60 -3.20
CA PRO A 72 -1.40 -0.36 -4.30
C PRO A 72 -0.32 -1.46 -4.22
N PHE A 73 -0.04 -1.89 -3.00
CA PHE A 73 0.95 -2.90 -2.65
C PHE A 73 0.47 -3.63 -1.38
N THR A 74 0.91 -4.88 -1.22
CA THR A 74 0.60 -5.72 -0.06
C THR A 74 1.89 -6.40 0.42
N PRO A 75 2.10 -6.55 1.74
CA PRO A 75 3.24 -7.33 2.25
C PRO A 75 3.16 -8.76 1.74
N LEU A 76 4.22 -9.22 1.08
CA LEU A 76 4.35 -10.60 0.60
C LEU A 76 5.03 -11.47 1.65
N VAL A 77 6.13 -10.96 2.21
CA VAL A 77 6.99 -11.68 3.13
C VAL A 77 7.75 -10.69 4.01
N TYR A 78 8.10 -11.13 5.21
CA TYR A 78 8.98 -10.43 6.12
C TYR A 78 10.32 -11.14 6.19
N VAL A 79 11.42 -10.40 6.09
CA VAL A 79 12.78 -10.97 5.99
C VAL A 79 13.73 -10.40 7.03
N ASN A 80 14.72 -11.20 7.39
CA ASN A 80 15.94 -10.76 8.00
C ASN A 80 16.99 -10.58 6.90
N VAL A 81 17.42 -9.35 6.66
CA VAL A 81 18.38 -9.05 5.57
C VAL A 81 19.80 -9.56 5.85
N GLU A 82 20.13 -9.86 7.11
CA GLU A 82 21.45 -10.36 7.50
C GLU A 82 21.54 -11.89 7.44
N THR A 83 20.49 -12.58 7.91
CA THR A 83 20.47 -14.05 7.97
C THR A 83 19.79 -14.71 6.78
N GLY A 84 18.97 -13.97 6.03
CA GLY A 84 18.14 -14.51 4.94
C GLY A 84 16.89 -15.26 5.42
N GLU A 85 16.61 -15.29 6.73
CA GLU A 85 15.37 -15.87 7.25
C GLU A 85 14.14 -15.10 6.77
N GLN A 86 13.02 -15.82 6.59
CA GLN A 86 11.77 -15.24 6.10
C GLN A 86 10.55 -15.83 6.79
N THR A 87 9.50 -15.02 6.96
CA THR A 87 8.21 -15.41 7.52
C THR A 87 7.05 -14.69 6.80
N LEU A 88 5.84 -15.25 6.86
CA LEU A 88 4.66 -14.65 6.22
C LEU A 88 4.02 -13.53 7.05
N THR A 89 4.37 -13.44 8.32
CA THR A 89 3.83 -12.47 9.29
C THR A 89 4.98 -11.85 10.04
N TRP A 90 4.88 -10.56 10.35
CA TRP A 90 5.97 -9.85 11.01
C TRP A 90 6.42 -10.53 12.31
N THR A 91 7.73 -10.62 12.52
CA THR A 91 8.35 -11.02 13.78
C THR A 91 9.55 -10.14 14.09
N GLU A 92 10.01 -10.15 15.35
CA GLU A 92 11.26 -9.46 15.73
C GLU A 92 12.48 -10.02 14.99
N GLN A 93 12.46 -11.30 14.57
CA GLN A 93 13.54 -11.95 13.82
C GLN A 93 13.54 -11.57 12.35
N THR A 94 12.38 -11.23 11.78
CA THR A 94 12.21 -10.86 10.37
C THR A 94 11.49 -9.51 10.27
N PRO A 95 12.18 -8.38 10.55
CA PRO A 95 11.51 -7.08 10.67
C PRO A 95 11.29 -6.37 9.33
N THR A 96 11.87 -6.85 8.23
CA THR A 96 11.85 -6.11 6.95
C THR A 96 10.73 -6.61 6.05
N ALA A 97 9.71 -5.80 5.82
CA ALA A 97 8.65 -6.12 4.87
C ALA A 97 9.13 -5.99 3.41
N ILE A 98 8.85 -7.02 2.62
CA ILE A 98 8.95 -7.05 1.17
C ILE A 98 7.53 -7.09 0.61
N TYR A 99 7.28 -6.28 -0.41
CA TYR A 99 5.96 -6.05 -0.98
C TYR A 99 5.87 -6.56 -2.40
N VAL A 100 4.67 -6.94 -2.80
CA VAL A 100 4.29 -7.10 -4.20
C VAL A 100 3.32 -5.99 -4.59
N ARG A 101 3.30 -5.60 -5.86
CA ARG A 101 2.29 -4.67 -6.37
C ARG A 101 0.93 -5.37 -6.32
N ASP A 102 -0.06 -4.69 -5.75
CA ASP A 102 -1.40 -5.21 -5.55
C ASP A 102 -2.40 -4.05 -5.61
N VAL A 103 -2.98 -3.82 -6.79
CA VAL A 103 -3.96 -2.75 -7.00
C VAL A 103 -5.32 -3.25 -6.51
N LYS A 104 -5.76 -2.69 -5.37
CA LYS A 104 -6.93 -3.17 -4.62
C LYS A 104 -8.29 -2.73 -5.18
N TYR A 105 -8.31 -1.87 -6.20
CA TYR A 105 -9.54 -1.26 -6.74
C TYR A 105 -9.58 -1.33 -8.27
N PRO A 106 -10.78 -1.41 -8.87
CA PRO A 106 -10.95 -1.51 -10.31
C PRO A 106 -10.35 -0.32 -11.04
N GLY A 107 -9.71 -0.59 -12.18
CA GLY A 107 -9.18 0.40 -13.09
C GLY A 107 -10.20 0.88 -14.13
N VAL A 108 -9.72 1.72 -15.06
CA VAL A 108 -10.51 2.25 -16.17
C VAL A 108 -10.94 1.20 -17.21
N ASN A 109 -10.28 0.04 -17.23
CA ASN A 109 -10.54 -1.04 -18.18
C ASN A 109 -11.34 -2.21 -17.57
N ASP A 110 -11.68 -2.14 -16.29
CA ASP A 110 -12.47 -3.16 -15.61
C ASP A 110 -13.97 -2.99 -15.89
N SER A 111 -14.75 -4.04 -15.61
CA SER A 111 -16.18 -4.05 -15.89
C SER A 111 -16.93 -2.99 -15.06
N GLU A 112 -18.00 -2.43 -15.64
CA GLU A 112 -18.87 -1.49 -14.90
C GLU A 112 -19.46 -2.12 -13.63
N GLU A 113 -19.72 -3.42 -13.65
CA GLU A 113 -20.22 -4.15 -12.49
C GLU A 113 -19.21 -4.14 -11.33
N TYR A 114 -17.92 -4.41 -11.63
CA TYR A 114 -16.86 -4.36 -10.62
C TYR A 114 -16.60 -2.94 -10.12
N VAL A 115 -16.62 -1.94 -11.03
CA VAL A 115 -16.51 -0.53 -10.62
C VAL A 115 -17.64 -0.12 -9.68
N LYS A 116 -18.88 -0.55 -9.94
CA LYS A 116 -20.04 -0.25 -9.09
C LYS A 116 -19.98 -0.96 -7.74
N SER A 117 -19.36 -2.14 -7.67
CA SER A 117 -19.26 -2.92 -6.43
C SER A 117 -18.18 -2.43 -5.48
N GLU A 118 -17.35 -1.45 -5.86
CA GLU A 118 -16.22 -0.99 -5.06
C GLU A 118 -16.33 0.49 -4.66
N PRO A 119 -15.80 0.90 -3.49
CA PRO A 119 -15.89 2.28 -3.00
C PRO A 119 -15.02 3.26 -3.78
N PHE A 120 -14.02 2.75 -4.51
CA PHE A 120 -13.10 3.57 -5.29
C PHE A 120 -12.83 2.93 -6.66
N GLN A 121 -12.53 3.76 -7.65
CA GLN A 121 -12.01 3.35 -8.95
C GLN A 121 -10.64 3.99 -9.17
N LEU A 122 -9.63 3.21 -9.54
CA LEU A 122 -8.34 3.74 -9.97
C LEU A 122 -8.46 4.34 -11.37
N VAL A 123 -8.34 5.66 -11.47
CA VAL A 123 -8.52 6.40 -12.74
C VAL A 123 -7.23 6.93 -13.33
N TYR A 124 -6.14 6.96 -12.57
CA TYR A 124 -4.83 7.38 -13.06
C TYR A 124 -3.69 6.74 -12.25
N VAL A 125 -2.61 6.40 -12.96
CA VAL A 125 -1.34 5.94 -12.40
C VAL A 125 -0.22 6.68 -13.13
N SER A 126 0.73 7.26 -12.39
CA SER A 126 1.86 7.95 -13.02
C SER A 126 2.81 6.98 -13.75
N PRO A 127 3.47 7.41 -14.85
CA PRO A 127 4.39 6.57 -15.61
C PRO A 127 5.53 5.96 -14.78
N SER A 128 6.02 6.69 -13.77
CA SER A 128 7.08 6.26 -12.84
C SER A 128 6.78 4.98 -12.05
N VAL A 129 5.50 4.56 -11.99
CA VAL A 129 5.10 3.29 -11.37
C VAL A 129 5.45 2.10 -12.27
N LYS A 130 5.36 2.28 -13.59
CA LYS A 130 5.67 1.24 -14.60
C LYS A 130 7.12 1.31 -15.05
N GLU A 131 7.69 2.51 -15.08
CA GLU A 131 9.04 2.80 -15.55
C GLU A 131 9.81 3.51 -14.41
N PRO A 132 10.28 2.76 -13.40
CA PRO A 132 11.05 3.35 -12.31
C PRO A 132 12.39 3.91 -12.80
N ILE A 133 12.82 5.03 -12.21
CA ILE A 133 14.12 5.65 -12.48
C ILE A 133 15.13 5.10 -11.48
N ASP A 134 16.20 4.48 -11.97
CA ASP A 134 17.24 3.86 -11.14
C ASP A 134 16.66 2.93 -10.07
N ASN A 135 15.65 2.12 -10.41
CA ASN A 135 14.86 1.24 -9.52
C ASN A 135 13.93 1.94 -8.51
N MET A 136 13.89 3.27 -8.48
CA MET A 136 13.02 4.02 -7.58
C MET A 136 11.71 4.41 -8.24
N ILE A 137 10.61 4.00 -7.62
CA ILE A 137 9.26 4.50 -7.88
C ILE A 137 9.04 5.72 -6.99
N VAL A 138 8.67 6.84 -7.61
CA VAL A 138 7.96 7.94 -6.95
C VAL A 138 6.67 8.15 -7.73
N GLY A 139 5.61 7.51 -7.25
CA GLY A 139 4.38 7.29 -8.02
C GLY A 139 3.19 8.03 -7.44
N ILE A 140 2.26 8.41 -8.32
CA ILE A 140 0.95 8.95 -7.96
C ILE A 140 -0.13 8.01 -8.47
N PHE A 141 -1.11 7.74 -7.60
CA PHE A 141 -2.35 7.03 -7.91
C PHE A 141 -3.50 7.99 -7.62
N ILE A 142 -4.46 8.08 -8.55
CA ILE A 142 -5.68 8.87 -8.32
C ILE A 142 -6.86 7.91 -8.35
N TYR A 143 -7.58 7.89 -7.23
CA TYR A 143 -8.79 7.12 -7.04
C TYR A 143 -9.99 8.05 -7.12
N LYS A 144 -10.97 7.72 -7.97
CA LYS A 144 -12.28 8.36 -7.99
C LYS A 144 -13.15 7.73 -6.91
N VAL A 145 -13.84 8.54 -6.13
CA VAL A 145 -14.82 8.09 -5.13
C VAL A 145 -16.08 7.61 -5.86
N ASN A 146 -16.53 6.40 -5.54
CA ASN A 146 -17.80 5.88 -6.03
C ASN A 146 -18.93 6.33 -5.11
N HIS A 147 -19.66 7.38 -5.50
CA HIS A 147 -20.80 7.90 -4.73
C HIS A 147 -22.01 6.97 -4.72
N ASP A 148 -22.07 5.99 -5.62
CA ASP A 148 -23.16 5.02 -5.72
C ASP A 148 -22.85 3.72 -4.94
N TYR A 149 -21.63 3.59 -4.40
CA TYR A 149 -21.22 2.41 -3.63
C TYR A 149 -22.12 2.19 -2.41
N GLN A 150 -22.62 0.96 -2.28
CA GLN A 150 -23.36 0.50 -1.10
C GLN A 150 -22.54 -0.61 -0.42
N PRO A 151 -22.08 -0.42 0.82
CA PRO A 151 -21.36 -1.48 1.51
C PRO A 151 -22.26 -2.71 1.69
N PRO A 152 -21.72 -3.94 1.54
CA PRO A 152 -22.47 -5.15 1.88
C PRO A 152 -22.96 -5.02 3.33
N ASN A 153 -24.24 -5.32 3.57
CA ASN A 153 -24.95 -5.14 4.84
C ASN A 153 -24.03 -5.27 6.07
N LEU A 154 -23.85 -4.17 6.80
CA LEU A 154 -23.26 -4.14 8.14
C LEU A 154 -24.25 -4.69 9.18
#